data_AF-A0A6N9AFD9-F1
#
_entry.id   AF-A0A6N9AFD9-F1
#
_cell.length_a   1.000
_cell.length_b   1.000
_cell.length_c   1.000
_cell.angle_alpha   90.00
_cell.angle_beta   90.00
_cell.angle_gamma   90.00
#
_symmetry.space_group_name_H-M   'P 1'
#
loop_
_entity.id
_entity.type
_entity.pdbx_description
1 polymer ?
#
loop_
_entity_poly.entity_id
_entity_poly.type
_entity_poly.pdbx_seq_one_letter_code
_entity_poly.pdbx_strand_id
1 'polypeptide(L)'
;MDQESKDVVLSNLRAQLRYRSSELERLLRHLGDRATLKIFLDEAELSIEDFYSKKPNSFTLLCRRAGISTADKGPDETEIGSRLRLLIHADDAPRLNFIRQAAKGDLNMSGLSERDRRRLLMLVCALLGGEAAYDLSAGYNKILDHLAICKELISLTDLLKENIAHTPSQYAIAPDVPLDLHARYSLQEIASAFNLVGKGGLLLPREGIRFDKATSCNMIFVTIHKDEKYYASTAMYRDYVIDAHYFHWQSQNRTRSDTEKGRRHTEHETLGITPLIFARSAKKTDYRLTMPYQFLGPASYQSHEGEQPMSIIWKMKYPIPADIVRNMRLAA
;
A
#
# COMPACT_ATOMS: atom_id res chain seq x y z
N MET A 1 -12.08 -28.96 -4.29
CA MET A 1 -13.28 -28.16 -4.63
C MET A 1 -13.66 -27.34 -3.41
N ASP A 2 -12.74 -26.53 -2.89
CA ASP A 2 -12.22 -25.25 -3.36
C ASP A 2 -13.09 -24.06 -2.91
N GLN A 3 -12.75 -23.58 -1.71
CA GLN A 3 -13.30 -22.38 -1.09
C GLN A 3 -12.86 -21.13 -1.87
N GLU A 4 -11.73 -21.16 -2.58
CA GLU A 4 -11.21 -20.03 -3.35
C GLU A 4 -11.93 -19.87 -4.69
N SER A 5 -12.28 -20.97 -5.36
CA SER A 5 -13.25 -20.93 -6.47
C SER A 5 -14.58 -20.33 -6.01
N LYS A 6 -15.03 -20.59 -4.77
CA LYS A 6 -16.23 -19.92 -4.25
C LYS A 6 -16.01 -18.43 -4.02
N ASP A 7 -14.89 -18.01 -3.46
CA ASP A 7 -14.63 -16.59 -3.19
C ASP A 7 -14.41 -15.77 -4.48
N VAL A 8 -13.73 -16.34 -5.48
CA VAL A 8 -13.56 -15.72 -6.82
C VAL A 8 -14.87 -15.74 -7.62
N VAL A 9 -15.68 -16.78 -7.50
CA VAL A 9 -17.01 -16.82 -8.13
C VAL A 9 -17.98 -15.89 -7.41
N LEU A 10 -17.92 -15.79 -6.09
CA LEU A 10 -18.75 -14.88 -5.27
C LEU A 10 -18.36 -13.42 -5.50
N SER A 11 -17.07 -13.09 -5.61
CA SER A 11 -16.64 -11.73 -5.95
C SER A 11 -17.06 -11.34 -7.37
N ASN A 12 -16.98 -12.26 -8.32
CA ASN A 12 -17.47 -12.04 -9.68
C ASN A 12 -19.00 -11.97 -9.78
N LEU A 13 -19.75 -12.71 -8.95
CA LEU A 13 -21.21 -12.59 -8.84
C LEU A 13 -21.62 -11.27 -8.16
N ARG A 14 -20.94 -10.85 -7.08
CA ARG A 14 -21.19 -9.58 -6.39
C ARG A 14 -20.86 -8.38 -7.30
N ALA A 15 -19.82 -8.48 -8.12
CA ALA A 15 -19.48 -7.48 -9.13
C ALA A 15 -20.55 -7.29 -10.23
N GLN A 16 -21.46 -8.25 -10.41
CA GLN A 16 -22.56 -8.18 -11.38
C GLN A 16 -23.80 -7.43 -10.86
N LEU A 17 -23.97 -7.27 -9.54
CA LEU A 17 -25.00 -6.40 -8.94
C LEU A 17 -24.46 -4.97 -8.82
N ARG A 18 -24.32 -4.31 -9.97
CA ARG A 18 -23.91 -2.90 -10.01
C ARG A 18 -25.03 -2.01 -9.50
N TYR A 19 -24.99 -1.65 -8.22
CA TYR A 19 -25.79 -0.54 -7.74
C TYR A 19 -25.43 0.74 -8.50
N ARG A 20 -26.43 1.39 -9.07
CA ARG A 20 -26.30 2.76 -9.56
C ARG A 20 -26.16 3.69 -8.37
N SER A 21 -25.47 4.83 -8.54
CA SER A 21 -25.31 5.82 -7.47
C SER A 21 -26.64 6.22 -6.82
N SER A 22 -27.72 6.31 -7.62
CA SER A 22 -29.07 6.61 -7.14
C SER A 22 -29.66 5.54 -6.20
N GLU A 23 -29.30 4.27 -6.39
CA GLU A 23 -29.75 3.17 -5.54
C GLU A 23 -29.01 3.19 -4.19
N LEU A 24 -27.70 3.49 -4.21
CA LEU A 24 -26.92 3.69 -2.99
C LEU A 24 -27.41 4.90 -2.19
N GLU A 25 -27.74 6.01 -2.87
CA GLU A 25 -28.34 7.19 -2.23
C GLU A 25 -29.72 6.88 -1.63
N ARG A 26 -30.53 6.03 -2.30
CA ARG A 26 -31.82 5.59 -1.77
C ARG A 26 -31.66 4.71 -0.54
N LEU A 27 -30.69 3.79 -0.54
CA LEU A 27 -30.36 2.97 0.62
C LEU A 27 -29.97 3.87 1.80
N LEU A 28 -29.09 4.85 1.60
CA LEU A 28 -28.72 5.78 2.66
C LEU A 28 -29.91 6.58 3.20
N ARG A 29 -30.80 7.08 2.34
CA ARG A 29 -32.04 7.74 2.77
C ARG A 29 -32.92 6.84 3.63
N HIS A 30 -32.95 5.54 3.34
CA HIS A 30 -33.67 4.55 4.16
C HIS A 30 -32.99 4.31 5.52
N LEU A 31 -31.66 4.28 5.55
CA LEU A 31 -30.89 4.13 6.79
C LEU A 31 -31.02 5.37 7.70
N GLY A 32 -31.09 6.56 7.12
CA GLY A 32 -31.24 7.83 7.84
C GLY A 32 -30.08 8.06 8.81
N ASP A 33 -30.40 8.47 10.04
CA ASP A 33 -29.40 8.76 11.09
C ASP A 33 -28.60 7.54 11.56
N ARG A 34 -29.05 6.32 11.22
CA ARG A 34 -28.30 5.09 11.50
C ARG A 34 -27.17 4.85 10.51
N ALA A 35 -27.05 5.65 9.45
CA ALA A 35 -26.07 5.44 8.39
C ALA A 35 -24.63 5.64 8.92
N THR A 36 -23.94 4.52 9.12
CA THR A 36 -22.47 4.47 9.27
C THR A 36 -21.88 3.78 8.05
N LEU A 37 -20.57 3.96 7.80
CA LEU A 37 -19.91 3.28 6.68
C LEU A 37 -20.07 1.76 6.78
N LYS A 38 -19.94 1.19 7.98
CA LYS A 38 -20.12 -0.24 8.25
C LYS A 38 -21.54 -0.71 7.90
N ILE A 39 -22.54 -0.09 8.51
CA ILE A 39 -23.96 -0.44 8.28
C ILE A 39 -24.31 -0.30 6.79
N PHE A 40 -23.84 0.76 6.14
CA PHE A 40 -24.07 0.95 4.71
C PHE A 40 -23.44 -0.17 3.85
N LEU A 41 -22.18 -0.55 4.10
CA LEU A 41 -21.53 -1.61 3.34
C LEU A 41 -22.20 -2.96 3.56
N ASP A 42 -22.59 -3.26 4.81
CA ASP A 42 -23.29 -4.51 5.17
C ASP A 42 -24.65 -4.58 4.47
N GLU A 43 -25.46 -3.52 4.53
CA GLU A 43 -26.80 -3.46 3.91
C GLU A 43 -26.75 -3.37 2.37
N ALA A 44 -25.67 -2.83 1.81
CA ALA A 44 -25.43 -2.82 0.37
C ALA A 44 -24.78 -4.11 -0.14
N GLU A 45 -24.39 -5.03 0.75
CA GLU A 45 -23.58 -6.21 0.45
C GLU A 45 -22.31 -5.89 -0.38
N LEU A 46 -21.68 -4.74 -0.09
CA LEU A 46 -20.50 -4.25 -0.80
C LEU A 46 -19.22 -4.47 0.02
N SER A 47 -18.17 -4.94 -0.64
CA SER A 47 -16.82 -4.89 -0.08
C SER A 47 -16.29 -3.45 -0.02
N ILE A 48 -15.30 -3.20 0.84
CA ILE A 48 -14.60 -1.90 0.92
C ILE A 48 -14.00 -1.56 -0.45
N GLU A 49 -13.39 -2.55 -1.11
CA GLU A 49 -12.77 -2.40 -2.43
C GLU A 49 -13.80 -2.09 -3.51
N ASP A 50 -14.96 -2.76 -3.50
CA ASP A 50 -16.03 -2.48 -4.47
C ASP A 50 -16.56 -1.06 -4.38
N PHE A 51 -16.72 -0.56 -3.15
CA PHE A 51 -17.21 0.79 -2.90
C PHE A 51 -16.15 1.85 -3.28
N TYR A 52 -14.95 1.78 -2.70
CA TYR A 52 -13.93 2.82 -2.87
C TYR A 52 -13.25 2.82 -4.25
N SER A 53 -13.37 1.74 -5.03
CA SER A 53 -12.85 1.68 -6.39
C SER A 53 -13.69 2.46 -7.42
N LYS A 54 -14.98 2.68 -7.13
CA LYS A 54 -15.95 3.27 -8.07
C LYS A 54 -16.44 4.62 -7.55
N LYS A 55 -16.93 5.47 -8.46
CA LYS A 55 -17.54 6.75 -8.05
C LYS A 55 -18.99 6.54 -7.60
N PRO A 56 -19.45 7.20 -6.52
CA PRO A 56 -18.68 8.08 -5.63
C PRO A 56 -17.80 7.27 -4.66
N ASN A 57 -16.50 7.51 -4.68
CA ASN A 57 -15.48 6.82 -3.88
C ASN A 57 -15.23 7.53 -2.54
N SER A 58 -16.28 8.07 -1.95
CA SER A 58 -16.30 8.71 -0.64
C SER A 58 -17.70 8.57 -0.06
N PHE A 59 -17.77 8.01 1.14
CA PHE A 59 -19.00 7.82 1.89
C PHE A 59 -19.60 9.17 2.30
N THR A 60 -18.77 10.11 2.72
CA THR A 60 -19.16 11.49 3.03
C THR A 60 -19.87 12.13 1.83
N LEU A 61 -19.27 12.05 0.64
CA LEU A 61 -19.89 12.59 -0.57
C LEU A 61 -21.22 11.91 -0.89
N LEU A 62 -21.33 10.59 -0.69
CA LEU A 62 -22.55 9.85 -0.92
C LEU A 62 -23.65 10.25 0.09
N CYS A 63 -23.31 10.39 1.38
CA CYS A 63 -24.20 10.93 2.42
C CYS A 63 -24.72 12.32 2.07
N ARG A 64 -23.86 13.22 1.60
CA ARG A 64 -24.25 14.56 1.14
C ARG A 64 -25.29 14.51 0.03
N ARG A 65 -25.09 13.67 -0.99
CA ARG A 65 -26.03 13.50 -2.11
C ARG A 65 -27.36 12.89 -1.67
N ALA A 66 -27.31 12.01 -0.68
CA ALA A 66 -28.49 11.41 -0.08
C ALA A 66 -29.24 12.35 0.88
N GLY A 67 -28.66 13.50 1.25
CA GLY A 67 -29.25 14.43 2.23
C GLY A 67 -29.06 13.98 3.69
N ILE A 68 -28.11 13.09 3.95
CA ILE A 68 -27.78 12.63 5.30
C ILE A 68 -26.91 13.68 6.01
N SER A 69 -27.19 13.92 7.28
CA SER A 69 -26.45 14.88 8.09
C SER A 69 -24.98 14.44 8.27
N THR A 70 -24.04 15.34 8.01
CA THR A 70 -22.61 15.15 8.28
C THR A 70 -22.03 16.43 8.88
N ALA A 71 -20.81 16.37 9.43
CA ALA A 71 -20.08 17.57 9.85
C ALA A 71 -19.92 18.56 8.69
N ASP A 72 -19.62 19.83 8.96
CA ASP A 72 -19.53 20.88 7.93
C ASP A 72 -18.54 20.53 6.81
N LYS A 73 -18.87 21.04 5.61
CA LYS A 73 -18.10 20.76 4.40
C LYS A 73 -16.79 21.52 4.42
N GLY A 74 -15.68 20.78 4.36
CA GLY A 74 -14.35 21.37 4.20
C GLY A 74 -14.10 21.86 2.76
N PRO A 75 -13.13 22.77 2.56
CA PRO A 75 -12.89 23.43 1.26
C PRO A 75 -12.55 22.46 0.12
N ASP A 76 -11.79 21.40 0.39
CA ASP A 76 -11.30 20.41 -0.57
C ASP A 76 -11.91 19.01 -0.35
N GLU A 77 -13.07 18.92 0.31
CA GLU A 77 -13.71 17.67 0.76
C GLU A 77 -13.80 16.61 -0.34
N THR A 78 -14.22 17.00 -1.54
CA THR A 78 -14.38 16.07 -2.67
C THR A 78 -13.04 15.46 -3.11
N GLU A 79 -11.97 16.27 -3.15
CA GLU A 79 -10.66 15.81 -3.60
C GLU A 79 -10.06 14.87 -2.55
N ILE A 80 -9.99 15.31 -1.29
CA ILE A 80 -9.40 14.52 -0.19
C ILE A 80 -10.22 13.24 0.03
N GLY A 81 -11.54 13.34 0.07
CA GLY A 81 -12.43 12.19 0.21
C GLY A 81 -12.21 11.15 -0.89
N SER A 82 -12.02 11.58 -2.14
CA SER A 82 -11.75 10.66 -3.26
C SER A 82 -10.42 9.91 -3.14
N ARG A 83 -9.49 10.40 -2.31
CA ARG A 83 -8.18 9.80 -2.06
C ARG A 83 -8.17 8.81 -0.90
N LEU A 84 -9.26 8.70 -0.12
CA LEU A 84 -9.40 7.63 0.90
C LEU A 84 -9.22 6.23 0.33
N ARG A 85 -9.61 6.02 -0.95
CA ARG A 85 -9.34 4.77 -1.68
C ARG A 85 -7.86 4.36 -1.74
N LEU A 86 -6.93 5.30 -1.53
CA LEU A 86 -5.49 5.03 -1.53
C LEU A 86 -5.00 4.44 -0.21
N LEU A 87 -5.89 4.28 0.79
CA LEU A 87 -5.58 3.70 2.09
C LEU A 87 -6.23 2.33 2.30
N ILE A 88 -7.12 1.89 1.41
CA ILE A 88 -7.92 0.65 1.59
C ILE A 88 -7.07 -0.62 1.58
N HIS A 89 -5.83 -0.56 1.10
CA HIS A 89 -4.91 -1.69 1.17
C HIS A 89 -4.22 -1.83 2.53
N ALA A 90 -4.38 -0.85 3.44
CA ALA A 90 -3.69 -0.86 4.71
C ALA A 90 -4.14 -2.02 5.59
N ASP A 91 -3.18 -2.84 6.00
CA ASP A 91 -3.40 -4.12 6.68
C ASP A 91 -2.47 -4.33 7.88
N ASP A 92 -1.86 -3.26 8.39
CA ASP A 92 -1.09 -3.30 9.63
C ASP A 92 -1.74 -2.45 10.74
N ALA A 93 -1.96 -3.10 11.88
CA ALA A 93 -2.62 -2.48 13.02
C ALA A 93 -1.90 -1.22 13.54
N PRO A 94 -0.55 -1.15 13.61
CA PRO A 94 0.14 0.06 14.05
C PRO A 94 -0.15 1.28 13.17
N ARG A 95 -0.10 1.16 11.83
CA ARG A 95 -0.46 2.26 10.91
C ARG A 95 -1.94 2.63 11.03
N LEU A 96 -2.85 1.65 11.06
CA LEU A 96 -4.28 1.93 11.16
C LEU A 96 -4.64 2.65 12.47
N ASN A 97 -4.07 2.22 13.60
CA ASN A 97 -4.26 2.90 14.89
C ASN A 97 -3.71 4.33 14.86
N PHE A 98 -2.55 4.55 14.24
CA PHE A 98 -1.96 5.88 14.10
C PHE A 98 -2.81 6.80 13.23
N ILE A 99 -3.28 6.33 12.07
CA ILE A 99 -4.17 7.09 11.18
C ILE A 99 -5.44 7.49 11.94
N ARG A 100 -6.01 6.56 12.72
CA ARG A 100 -7.18 6.83 13.54
C ARG A 100 -6.94 7.90 14.60
N GLN A 101 -5.79 7.86 15.28
CA GLN A 101 -5.39 8.89 16.25
C GLN A 101 -5.21 10.27 15.57
N ALA A 102 -4.55 10.29 14.41
CA ALA A 102 -4.37 11.51 13.61
C ALA A 102 -5.72 12.10 13.18
N ALA A 103 -6.65 11.28 12.70
CA ALA A 103 -7.97 11.72 12.28
C ALA A 103 -8.84 12.27 13.42
N LYS A 104 -8.54 11.92 14.68
CA LYS A 104 -9.21 12.52 15.85
C LYS A 104 -8.68 13.91 16.22
N GLY A 105 -7.52 14.31 15.69
CA GLY A 105 -6.84 15.53 16.11
C GLY A 105 -5.96 15.35 17.35
N ASP A 106 -5.74 14.12 17.83
CA ASP A 106 -5.11 13.81 19.12
C ASP A 106 -3.56 13.73 19.04
N LEU A 107 -2.93 14.37 18.05
CA LEU A 107 -1.48 14.34 17.87
C LEU A 107 -0.81 15.56 18.51
N ASN A 108 0.17 15.31 19.38
CA ASN A 108 1.09 16.35 19.83
C ASN A 108 2.21 16.55 18.80
N MET A 109 2.01 17.49 17.87
CA MET A 109 2.94 17.74 16.75
C MET A 109 4.37 18.10 17.18
N SER A 110 4.55 18.79 18.31
CA SER A 110 5.90 19.18 18.79
C SER A 110 6.66 18.04 19.47
N GLY A 111 5.95 16.98 19.88
CA GLY A 111 6.52 15.83 20.60
C GLY A 111 6.49 14.52 19.81
N LEU A 112 6.23 14.56 18.50
CA LEU A 112 6.21 13.34 17.68
C LEU A 112 7.59 12.70 17.64
N SER A 113 7.64 11.39 17.86
CA SER A 113 8.82 10.58 17.53
C SER A 113 9.09 10.67 16.02
N GLU A 114 10.33 10.46 15.59
CA GLU A 114 10.65 10.45 14.15
C GLU A 114 9.85 9.35 13.41
N ARG A 115 9.65 8.19 14.04
CA ARG A 115 8.78 7.12 13.51
C ARG A 115 7.34 7.60 13.27
N ASP A 116 6.75 8.30 14.24
CA ASP A 116 5.38 8.80 14.13
C ASP A 116 5.28 10.00 13.17
N ARG A 117 6.30 10.84 13.11
CA ARG A 117 6.42 11.88 12.09
C ARG A 117 6.39 11.28 10.69
N ARG A 118 7.08 10.15 10.46
CA ARG A 118 7.05 9.44 9.16
C ARG A 118 5.71 8.75 8.90
N ARG A 119 5.01 8.22 9.92
CA ARG A 119 3.63 7.74 9.77
C ARG A 119 2.68 8.86 9.38
N LEU A 120 2.82 10.05 9.97
CA LEU A 120 2.05 11.23 9.58
C LEU A 120 2.37 11.65 8.15
N LEU A 121 3.65 11.61 7.75
CA LEU A 121 4.06 11.89 6.38
C LEU A 121 3.44 10.91 5.37
N MET A 122 3.32 9.62 5.71
CA MET A 122 2.61 8.64 4.88
C MET A 122 1.15 9.04 4.67
N LEU A 123 0.44 9.38 5.75
CA LEU A 123 -0.97 9.80 5.70
C LEU A 123 -1.16 11.10 4.89
N VAL A 124 -0.36 12.13 5.20
CA VAL A 124 -0.42 13.44 4.54
C VAL A 124 -0.14 13.30 3.05
N CYS A 125 0.89 12.54 2.65
CA CYS A 125 1.18 12.33 1.24
C CYS A 125 0.10 11.51 0.52
N ALA A 126 -0.50 10.52 1.18
CA ALA A 126 -1.59 9.75 0.59
C ALA A 126 -2.82 10.61 0.29
N LEU A 127 -3.19 11.51 1.22
CA LEU A 127 -4.40 12.32 1.10
C LEU A 127 -4.20 13.65 0.36
N LEU A 128 -3.03 14.27 0.46
CA LEU A 128 -2.75 15.59 -0.13
C LEU A 128 -1.76 15.54 -1.28
N GLY A 129 -1.06 14.43 -1.48
CA GLY A 129 -0.10 14.22 -2.56
C GLY A 129 1.34 14.43 -2.11
N GLY A 130 2.29 14.03 -2.95
CA GLY A 130 3.72 14.04 -2.61
C GLY A 130 4.30 15.43 -2.31
N GLU A 131 3.70 16.50 -2.84
CA GLU A 131 4.11 17.89 -2.60
C GLU A 131 3.85 18.33 -1.15
N ALA A 132 2.83 17.76 -0.50
CA ALA A 132 2.50 18.05 0.90
C ALA A 132 3.58 17.53 1.87
N ALA A 133 4.58 16.78 1.39
CA ALA A 133 5.74 16.39 2.18
C ALA A 133 6.61 17.58 2.64
N TYR A 134 6.50 18.73 1.97
CA TYR A 134 7.33 19.90 2.27
C TYR A 134 6.98 20.56 3.60
N ASP A 135 5.69 20.66 3.92
CA ASP A 135 5.20 21.21 5.19
C ASP A 135 4.18 20.25 5.81
N LEU A 136 4.70 19.36 6.64
CA LEU A 136 3.92 18.30 7.26
C LEU A 136 2.83 18.84 8.19
N SER A 137 3.12 19.92 8.93
CA SER A 137 2.19 20.52 9.88
C SER A 137 1.04 21.21 9.14
N ALA A 138 1.33 21.97 8.10
CA ALA A 138 0.29 22.55 7.25
C ALA A 138 -0.55 21.48 6.56
N GLY A 139 0.08 20.41 6.06
CA GLY A 139 -0.63 19.27 5.47
C GLY A 139 -1.55 18.56 6.47
N TYR A 140 -1.10 18.36 7.71
CA TYR A 140 -1.93 17.75 8.75
C TYR A 140 -3.11 18.65 9.15
N ASN A 141 -2.88 19.95 9.38
CA ASN A 141 -3.95 20.90 9.69
C ASN A 141 -4.99 20.94 8.57
N LYS A 142 -4.55 20.92 7.30
CA LYS A 142 -5.44 20.86 6.14
C LYS A 142 -6.32 19.61 6.16
N ILE A 143 -5.85 18.45 6.63
CA ILE A 143 -6.70 17.27 6.81
C ILE A 143 -7.74 17.52 7.91
N LEU A 144 -7.34 18.11 9.04
CA LEU A 144 -8.23 18.39 10.17
C LEU A 144 -9.33 19.41 9.85
N ASP A 145 -9.11 20.32 8.89
CA ASP A 145 -10.13 21.23 8.36
C ASP A 145 -11.31 20.50 7.66
N HIS A 146 -11.20 19.18 7.46
CA HIS A 146 -12.20 18.33 6.81
C HIS A 146 -12.79 17.33 7.80
N LEU A 147 -13.50 17.82 8.82
CA LEU A 147 -14.05 17.00 9.92
C LEU A 147 -14.90 15.82 9.44
N ALA A 148 -15.70 15.99 8.37
CA ALA A 148 -16.50 14.90 7.81
C ALA A 148 -15.62 13.77 7.22
N ILE A 149 -14.54 14.14 6.53
CA ILE A 149 -13.55 13.19 6.02
C ILE A 149 -12.78 12.51 7.15
N CYS A 150 -12.44 13.24 8.22
CA CYS A 150 -11.81 12.66 9.40
C CYS A 150 -12.71 11.59 10.05
N LYS A 151 -14.02 11.83 10.16
CA LYS A 151 -14.99 10.83 10.66
C LYS A 151 -15.09 9.59 9.74
N GLU A 152 -15.10 9.80 8.43
CA GLU A 152 -15.06 8.71 7.46
C GLU A 152 -13.76 7.90 7.58
N LEU A 153 -12.61 8.58 7.71
CA LEU A 153 -11.30 7.96 7.87
C LEU A 153 -11.21 7.11 9.14
N ILE A 154 -11.75 7.58 10.27
CA ILE A 154 -11.86 6.78 11.50
C ILE A 154 -12.67 5.50 11.23
N SER A 155 -13.85 5.64 10.62
CA SER A 155 -14.73 4.51 10.31
C SER A 155 -14.06 3.51 9.36
N LEU A 156 -13.33 4.01 8.35
CA LEU A 156 -12.56 3.20 7.41
C LEU A 156 -11.44 2.43 8.14
N THR A 157 -10.68 3.08 9.03
CA THR A 157 -9.63 2.39 9.78
C THR A 157 -10.16 1.30 10.72
N ASP A 158 -11.33 1.53 11.33
CA ASP A 158 -11.98 0.54 12.18
C ASP A 158 -12.39 -0.70 11.35
N LEU A 159 -12.96 -0.50 10.17
CA LEU A 159 -13.31 -1.58 9.22
C LEU A 159 -12.10 -2.34 8.67
N LEU A 160 -11.04 -1.64 8.27
CA LEU A 160 -9.82 -2.28 7.76
C LEU A 160 -9.15 -3.14 8.82
N LYS A 161 -9.19 -2.70 10.09
CA LYS A 161 -8.61 -3.42 11.21
C LYS A 161 -9.34 -4.74 11.51
N GLU A 162 -10.67 -4.77 11.32
CA GLU A 162 -11.47 -6.01 11.43
C GLU A 162 -11.11 -7.04 10.35
N ASN A 163 -10.55 -6.60 9.21
CA ASN A 163 -10.29 -7.42 8.03
C ASN A 163 -8.79 -7.77 7.82
N ILE A 164 -7.94 -7.60 8.83
CA ILE A 164 -6.52 -7.98 8.74
C ILE A 164 -6.40 -9.51 8.64
N ALA A 165 -6.06 -10.01 7.45
CA ALA A 165 -6.03 -11.44 7.13
C ALA A 165 -4.92 -12.21 7.87
N HIS A 166 -3.76 -11.60 8.05
CA HIS A 166 -2.63 -12.15 8.77
C HIS A 166 -1.98 -11.06 9.62
N THR A 167 -1.52 -11.41 10.82
CA THR A 167 -0.82 -10.45 11.68
C THR A 167 0.56 -10.17 11.09
N PRO A 168 0.86 -8.94 10.66
CA PRO A 168 2.21 -8.58 10.21
C PRO A 168 3.21 -8.85 11.33
N SER A 169 4.32 -9.51 11.01
CA SER A 169 5.40 -9.73 11.97
C SER A 169 6.19 -8.44 12.15
N GLN A 170 6.51 -8.08 13.39
CA GLN A 170 7.32 -6.90 13.66
C GLN A 170 8.76 -7.14 13.20
N TYR A 171 9.22 -6.30 12.29
CA TYR A 171 10.63 -6.15 11.94
C TYR A 171 10.98 -4.69 11.91
N ALA A 172 11.97 -4.30 12.70
CA ALA A 172 12.54 -2.98 12.61
C ALA A 172 13.59 -2.98 11.48
N ILE A 173 13.25 -2.43 10.31
CA ILE A 173 14.23 -2.09 9.26
C ILE A 173 15.29 -1.15 9.87
N ALA A 174 14.80 -0.11 10.52
CA ALA A 174 15.53 0.85 11.34
C ALA A 174 14.56 1.38 12.41
N PRO A 175 15.03 2.00 13.50
CA PRO A 175 14.16 2.49 14.59
C PRO A 175 12.98 3.34 14.08
N ASP A 176 13.27 4.21 13.12
CA ASP A 176 12.33 5.22 12.63
C ASP A 176 11.54 4.82 11.38
N VAL A 177 11.78 3.66 10.77
CA VAL A 177 11.06 3.24 9.56
C VAL A 177 9.79 2.47 9.95
N PRO A 178 8.58 3.02 9.72
CA PRO A 178 7.33 2.44 10.18
C PRO A 178 6.72 1.42 9.20
N LEU A 179 7.51 0.44 8.74
CA LEU A 179 7.02 -0.63 7.86
C LEU A 179 7.11 -1.98 8.58
N ASP A 180 6.02 -2.74 8.58
CA ASP A 180 5.91 -4.06 9.19
C ASP A 180 6.03 -5.16 8.12
N LEU A 181 6.61 -6.32 8.48
CA LEU A 181 6.77 -7.43 7.54
C LEU A 181 5.42 -7.90 7.05
N HIS A 182 5.36 -8.17 5.76
CA HIS A 182 4.19 -8.75 5.13
C HIS A 182 2.97 -7.83 5.20
N ALA A 183 3.14 -6.53 5.44
CA ALA A 183 2.11 -5.52 5.22
C ALA A 183 2.24 -4.90 3.82
N ARG A 184 1.14 -4.31 3.34
CA ARG A 184 1.03 -3.70 2.01
C ARG A 184 1.22 -2.19 2.07
N TYR A 185 2.04 -1.68 1.16
CA TYR A 185 2.38 -0.27 1.06
C TYR A 185 2.43 0.18 -0.40
N SER A 186 1.86 1.34 -0.70
CA SER A 186 2.10 2.05 -1.95
C SER A 186 3.55 2.52 -2.04
N LEU A 187 4.02 2.83 -3.26
CA LEU A 187 5.36 3.38 -3.45
C LEU A 187 5.55 4.73 -2.74
N GLN A 188 4.49 5.53 -2.63
CA GLN A 188 4.51 6.79 -1.88
C GLN A 188 4.66 6.53 -0.38
N GLU A 189 3.91 5.60 0.19
CA GLU A 189 4.05 5.24 1.60
C GLU A 189 5.46 4.74 1.94
N ILE A 190 6.04 3.90 1.08
CA ILE A 190 7.42 3.42 1.26
C ILE A 190 8.39 4.61 1.21
N ALA A 191 8.24 5.52 0.24
CA ALA A 191 9.10 6.70 0.17
C ALA A 191 8.94 7.62 1.39
N SER A 192 7.73 7.79 1.92
CA SER A 192 7.47 8.56 3.14
C SER A 192 8.06 7.88 4.38
N ALA A 193 7.95 6.55 4.48
CA ALA A 193 8.50 5.76 5.58
C ALA A 193 10.04 5.82 5.66
N PHE A 194 10.71 5.98 4.53
CA PHE A 194 12.16 6.22 4.45
C PHE A 194 12.53 7.72 4.47
N ASN A 195 11.56 8.62 4.66
CA ASN A 195 11.75 10.08 4.64
C ASN A 195 12.45 10.58 3.37
N LEU A 196 12.09 10.04 2.20
CA LEU A 196 12.67 10.41 0.92
C LEU A 196 12.08 11.73 0.41
N VAL A 197 12.39 12.83 1.08
CA VAL A 197 11.83 14.17 0.76
C VAL A 197 12.92 15.06 0.16
N GLY A 198 12.58 15.80 -0.89
CA GLY A 198 13.48 16.74 -1.57
C GLY A 198 12.78 18.05 -1.94
N LYS A 199 13.43 18.86 -2.79
CA LYS A 199 12.84 20.10 -3.31
C LYS A 199 11.63 19.74 -4.18
N GLY A 200 10.44 20.20 -3.77
CA GLY A 200 9.18 19.93 -4.49
C GLY A 200 8.42 18.69 -4.01
N GLY A 201 8.85 18.01 -2.95
CA GLY A 201 8.09 16.94 -2.29
C GLY A 201 8.78 15.58 -2.31
N LEU A 202 7.97 14.52 -2.38
CA LEU A 202 8.41 13.14 -2.22
C LEU A 202 9.23 12.61 -3.42
N LEU A 203 10.40 12.03 -3.13
CA LEU A 203 11.33 11.46 -4.09
C LEU A 203 11.06 9.97 -4.28
N LEU A 204 10.24 9.64 -5.28
CA LEU A 204 9.91 8.24 -5.58
C LEU A 204 11.10 7.49 -6.21
N PRO A 205 11.36 6.24 -5.79
CA PRO A 205 12.26 5.32 -6.49
C PRO A 205 11.95 5.25 -7.99
N ARG A 206 12.99 5.32 -8.82
CA ARG A 206 12.92 5.14 -10.27
C ARG A 206 13.60 3.81 -10.62
N GLU A 207 13.16 3.13 -11.68
CA GLU A 207 13.79 1.90 -12.20
C GLU A 207 13.72 0.66 -11.28
N GLY A 208 12.82 0.65 -10.29
CA GLY A 208 12.57 -0.54 -9.47
C GLY A 208 13.65 -0.85 -8.44
N ILE A 209 14.63 0.04 -8.22
CA ILE A 209 15.63 -0.10 -7.16
C ILE A 209 15.98 1.26 -6.56
N ARG A 210 16.21 1.30 -5.25
CA ARG A 210 16.75 2.49 -4.58
C ARG A 210 17.63 2.11 -3.41
N PHE A 211 18.86 2.61 -3.43
CA PHE A 211 19.73 2.62 -2.26
C PHE A 211 19.44 3.87 -1.40
N ASP A 212 19.14 3.65 -0.12
CA ASP A 212 19.03 4.70 0.88
C ASP A 212 20.25 4.66 1.82
N LYS A 213 21.04 5.72 1.77
CA LYS A 213 22.28 5.84 2.56
C LYS A 213 22.01 6.00 4.05
N ALA A 214 20.91 6.66 4.43
CA ALA A 214 20.61 6.97 5.83
C ALA A 214 20.31 5.71 6.65
N THR A 215 19.69 4.71 6.01
CA THR A 215 19.33 3.42 6.61
C THR A 215 20.21 2.25 6.13
N SER A 216 21.19 2.51 5.27
CA SER A 216 21.98 1.48 4.57
C SER A 216 21.12 0.39 3.93
N CYS A 217 19.94 0.75 3.43
CA CYS A 217 18.99 -0.20 2.83
C CYS A 217 19.01 -0.11 1.31
N ASN A 218 19.04 -1.28 0.65
CA ASN A 218 18.87 -1.38 -0.80
C ASN A 218 17.47 -1.92 -1.10
N MET A 219 16.53 -1.01 -1.40
CA MET A 219 15.13 -1.33 -1.67
C MET A 219 14.96 -1.83 -3.09
N ILE A 220 14.44 -3.05 -3.24
CA ILE A 220 14.20 -3.72 -4.51
C ILE A 220 12.68 -3.82 -4.71
N PHE A 221 12.17 -3.22 -5.78
CA PHE A 221 10.74 -3.17 -6.10
C PHE A 221 10.44 -4.06 -7.30
N VAL A 222 9.60 -5.06 -7.08
CA VAL A 222 9.35 -6.13 -8.02
C VAL A 222 7.89 -6.16 -8.42
N THR A 223 7.65 -6.29 -9.74
CA THR A 223 6.35 -6.67 -10.28
C THR A 223 6.52 -8.02 -10.97
N ILE A 224 5.89 -9.06 -10.43
CA ILE A 224 6.08 -10.45 -10.90
C ILE A 224 5.50 -10.62 -12.31
N HIS A 225 4.27 -10.16 -12.52
CA HIS A 225 3.56 -10.26 -13.78
C HIS A 225 3.60 -8.93 -14.52
N LYS A 226 4.36 -8.91 -15.62
CA LYS A 226 4.46 -7.77 -16.54
C LYS A 226 3.48 -8.05 -17.69
N ASP A 227 2.54 -7.13 -17.93
CA ASP A 227 1.40 -7.25 -18.85
C ASP A 227 1.65 -8.06 -20.16
N GLU A 228 0.64 -8.83 -20.59
CA GLU A 228 0.65 -9.76 -21.74
C GLU A 228 1.02 -9.15 -23.11
N LYS A 229 0.98 -7.82 -23.27
CA LYS A 229 1.24 -7.17 -24.58
C LYS A 229 2.70 -7.20 -25.05
N TYR A 230 3.61 -7.80 -24.29
CA TYR A 230 5.02 -7.96 -24.66
C TYR A 230 5.43 -9.41 -25.01
N TYR A 231 4.47 -10.31 -25.21
CA TYR A 231 4.79 -11.67 -25.65
C TYR A 231 5.05 -11.74 -27.15
N ALA A 232 6.29 -11.44 -27.53
CA ALA A 232 6.92 -12.11 -28.64
C ALA A 232 8.41 -12.27 -28.33
N SER A 233 8.88 -13.50 -28.49
CA SER A 233 10.27 -13.98 -28.49
C SER A 233 11.01 -14.14 -27.14
N THR A 234 11.21 -15.43 -26.85
CA THR A 234 12.34 -16.10 -26.16
C THR A 234 12.46 -16.04 -24.63
N ALA A 235 12.22 -17.23 -24.04
CA ALA A 235 12.89 -17.89 -22.92
C ALA A 235 13.55 -17.07 -21.78
N MET A 236 13.30 -17.54 -20.54
CA MET A 236 14.13 -17.41 -19.33
C MET A 236 13.81 -16.30 -18.30
N TYR A 237 13.55 -16.80 -17.08
CA TYR A 237 13.64 -16.22 -15.72
C TYR A 237 13.18 -14.76 -15.50
N ARG A 238 11.93 -14.65 -15.02
CA ARG A 238 11.31 -13.43 -14.49
C ARG A 238 11.62 -13.25 -13.01
N ASP A 239 11.14 -12.18 -12.41
CA ASP A 239 11.14 -12.04 -10.96
C ASP A 239 10.03 -12.92 -10.36
N TYR A 240 10.32 -13.83 -9.41
CA TYR A 240 9.31 -14.72 -8.82
C TYR A 240 9.70 -15.24 -7.42
N VAL A 241 8.69 -15.65 -6.66
CA VAL A 241 8.87 -16.33 -5.37
C VAL A 241 9.19 -17.81 -5.61
N ILE A 242 10.38 -18.26 -5.23
CA ILE A 242 10.79 -19.68 -5.36
C ILE A 242 10.08 -20.52 -4.32
N ASP A 243 10.09 -20.10 -3.06
CA ASP A 243 9.33 -20.68 -1.94
C ASP A 243 9.28 -19.68 -0.77
N ALA A 244 8.93 -20.13 0.44
CA ALA A 244 8.87 -19.28 1.63
C ALA A 244 10.23 -18.64 1.99
N HIS A 245 11.35 -19.24 1.64
CA HIS A 245 12.70 -18.80 2.03
C HIS A 245 13.51 -18.24 0.87
N TYR A 246 13.11 -18.46 -0.38
CA TYR A 246 13.90 -18.06 -1.54
C TYR A 246 13.09 -17.22 -2.54
N PHE A 247 13.74 -16.19 -3.08
CA PHE A 247 13.17 -15.28 -4.07
C PHE A 247 14.15 -15.09 -5.24
N HIS A 248 13.67 -15.22 -6.47
CA HIS A 248 14.44 -14.94 -7.67
C HIS A 248 14.18 -13.50 -8.15
N TRP A 249 15.26 -12.74 -8.37
CA TRP A 249 15.19 -11.38 -8.89
C TRP A 249 16.21 -11.15 -9.99
N GLN A 250 15.82 -10.42 -11.04
CA GLN A 250 16.73 -10.03 -12.11
C GLN A 250 17.09 -8.55 -12.01
N SER A 251 18.39 -8.24 -12.07
CA SER A 251 18.90 -6.87 -12.04
C SER A 251 18.54 -6.08 -13.31
N GLN A 252 18.68 -4.76 -13.27
CA GLN A 252 18.52 -3.94 -14.48
C GLN A 252 19.60 -4.30 -15.52
N ASN A 253 19.26 -4.28 -16.80
CA ASN A 253 20.07 -4.79 -17.92
C ASN A 253 21.55 -4.33 -17.97
N ARG A 254 21.92 -3.22 -17.30
CA ARG A 254 23.30 -2.69 -17.29
C ARG A 254 24.06 -2.96 -15.99
N THR A 255 23.43 -3.59 -14.99
CA THR A 255 24.03 -3.84 -13.67
C THR A 255 24.87 -5.11 -13.71
N ARG A 256 26.19 -4.93 -13.75
CA ARG A 256 27.20 -6.01 -13.61
C ARG A 256 27.65 -6.18 -12.17
N SER A 257 28.11 -7.38 -11.81
CA SER A 257 28.55 -7.73 -10.46
C SER A 257 29.70 -6.84 -9.96
N ASP A 258 30.63 -6.47 -10.86
CA ASP A 258 31.82 -5.65 -10.56
C ASP A 258 31.54 -4.14 -10.38
N THR A 259 30.33 -3.68 -10.71
CA THR A 259 29.95 -2.27 -10.54
C THR A 259 29.59 -1.93 -9.10
N GLU A 260 29.63 -0.65 -8.72
CA GLU A 260 29.14 -0.21 -7.40
C GLU A 260 27.72 -0.68 -7.12
N LYS A 261 26.82 -0.65 -8.12
CA LYS A 261 25.44 -1.15 -7.98
C LYS A 261 25.40 -2.68 -7.81
N GLY A 262 26.18 -3.43 -8.58
CA GLY A 262 26.28 -4.88 -8.46
C GLY A 262 26.83 -5.34 -7.11
N ARG A 263 27.90 -4.71 -6.62
CA ARG A 263 28.51 -5.02 -5.32
C ARG A 263 27.57 -4.76 -4.15
N ARG A 264 26.66 -3.79 -4.23
CA ARG A 264 25.59 -3.62 -3.22
C ARG A 264 24.64 -4.81 -3.13
N HIS A 265 24.62 -5.70 -4.13
CA HIS A 265 23.89 -6.95 -4.10
C HIS A 265 24.76 -8.11 -3.61
N THR A 266 25.93 -8.32 -4.22
CA THR A 266 26.77 -9.51 -3.97
C THR A 266 27.64 -9.41 -2.72
N GLU A 267 28.02 -8.20 -2.32
CA GLU A 267 28.90 -7.92 -1.18
C GLU A 267 28.14 -7.18 -0.06
N HIS A 268 26.81 -7.27 -0.06
CA HIS A 268 25.96 -6.45 0.80
C HIS A 268 26.27 -6.63 2.29
N GLU A 269 26.60 -7.85 2.74
CA GLU A 269 26.95 -8.12 4.14
C GLU A 269 28.23 -7.40 4.57
N THR A 270 29.30 -7.52 3.77
CA THR A 270 30.58 -6.83 4.01
C THR A 270 30.41 -5.31 3.99
N LEU A 271 29.50 -4.80 3.16
CA LEU A 271 29.20 -3.37 3.05
C LEU A 271 28.22 -2.87 4.13
N GLY A 272 27.69 -3.75 4.99
CA GLY A 272 26.67 -3.39 5.97
C GLY A 272 25.35 -2.93 5.35
N ILE A 273 25.04 -3.39 4.14
CA ILE A 273 23.85 -3.05 3.37
C ILE A 273 22.79 -4.13 3.58
N THR A 274 21.54 -3.69 3.82
CA THR A 274 20.39 -4.57 3.94
C THR A 274 19.51 -4.50 2.67
N PRO A 275 19.51 -5.53 1.82
CA PRO A 275 18.54 -5.68 0.75
C PRO A 275 17.12 -5.85 1.32
N LEU A 276 16.16 -5.08 0.81
CA LEU A 276 14.75 -5.15 1.19
C LEU A 276 13.89 -5.44 -0.03
N ILE A 277 13.09 -6.49 0.00
CA ILE A 277 12.26 -6.89 -1.13
C ILE A 277 10.82 -6.41 -0.94
N PHE A 278 10.34 -5.62 -1.90
CA PHE A 278 8.97 -5.16 -2.03
C PHE A 278 8.40 -5.73 -3.31
N ALA A 279 7.40 -6.59 -3.23
CA ALA A 279 6.87 -7.29 -4.40
C ALA A 279 5.38 -7.09 -4.56
N ARG A 280 4.90 -7.08 -5.80
CA ARG A 280 3.48 -7.12 -6.15
C ARG A 280 3.28 -8.09 -7.31
N SER A 281 2.11 -8.72 -7.35
CA SER A 281 1.80 -9.65 -8.44
C SER A 281 1.66 -8.91 -9.77
N ALA A 282 0.93 -7.79 -9.80
CA ALA A 282 0.67 -7.03 -11.03
C ALA A 282 0.84 -5.52 -10.80
N LYS A 283 0.80 -4.73 -11.88
CA LYS A 283 0.82 -3.25 -11.78
C LYS A 283 -0.49 -2.68 -11.26
N LYS A 284 -1.61 -3.34 -11.56
CA LYS A 284 -2.97 -2.90 -11.28
C LYS A 284 -3.74 -4.00 -10.55
N THR A 285 -4.63 -3.59 -9.65
CA THR A 285 -5.65 -4.47 -9.08
C THR A 285 -6.77 -4.70 -10.10
N ASP A 286 -7.67 -5.63 -9.83
CA ASP A 286 -8.87 -5.88 -10.66
C ASP A 286 -9.76 -4.63 -10.78
N TYR A 287 -9.68 -3.76 -9.78
CA TYR A 287 -10.32 -2.46 -9.72
C TYR A 287 -9.59 -1.34 -10.48
N ARG A 288 -8.56 -1.67 -11.27
CA ARG A 288 -7.70 -0.75 -12.04
C ARG A 288 -6.95 0.29 -11.19
N LEU A 289 -6.90 0.11 -9.87
CA LEU A 289 -6.06 0.90 -8.98
C LEU A 289 -4.62 0.40 -9.07
N THR A 290 -3.65 1.25 -8.74
CA THR A 290 -2.25 0.80 -8.65
C THR A 290 -2.14 -0.19 -7.50
N MET A 291 -1.62 -1.39 -7.79
CA MET A 291 -1.45 -2.41 -6.77
C MET A 291 -0.31 -2.01 -5.81
N PRO A 292 -0.54 -2.07 -4.48
CA PRO A 292 0.49 -1.82 -3.48
C PRO A 292 1.56 -2.92 -3.53
N TYR A 293 2.74 -2.62 -3.00
CA TYR A 293 3.77 -3.61 -2.76
C TYR A 293 3.56 -4.29 -1.41
N GLN A 294 3.70 -5.60 -1.40
CA GLN A 294 3.92 -6.39 -0.20
C GLN A 294 5.38 -6.25 0.24
N PHE A 295 5.62 -5.87 1.50
CA PHE A 295 6.98 -5.92 2.05
C PHE A 295 7.33 -7.36 2.43
N LEU A 296 8.13 -8.05 1.60
CA LEU A 296 8.54 -9.44 1.84
C LEU A 296 9.64 -9.55 2.89
N GLY A 297 10.33 -8.45 3.20
CA GLY A 297 11.33 -8.38 4.24
C GLY A 297 12.76 -8.27 3.72
N PRO A 298 13.73 -8.29 4.65
CA PRO A 298 15.14 -8.30 4.35
C PRO A 298 15.60 -9.64 3.77
N ALA A 299 16.59 -9.59 2.89
CA ALA A 299 17.16 -10.77 2.25
C ALA A 299 18.70 -10.76 2.27
N SER A 300 19.26 -11.96 2.11
CA SER A 300 20.69 -12.22 1.98
C SER A 300 20.99 -12.82 0.61
N TYR A 301 22.10 -12.40 0.01
CA TYR A 301 22.54 -12.90 -1.28
C TYR A 301 22.96 -14.36 -1.17
N GLN A 302 22.44 -15.23 -2.04
CA GLN A 302 22.77 -16.66 -2.07
C GLN A 302 23.65 -17.03 -3.26
N SER A 303 23.22 -16.63 -4.46
CA SER A 303 23.92 -16.89 -5.72
C SER A 303 23.40 -15.96 -6.82
N HIS A 304 24.11 -15.88 -7.94
CA HIS A 304 23.57 -15.33 -9.18
C HIS A 304 24.08 -16.08 -10.40
N GLU A 305 23.34 -15.95 -11.50
CA GLU A 305 23.75 -16.37 -12.84
C GLU A 305 23.63 -15.20 -13.82
N GLY A 306 24.54 -15.11 -14.79
CA GLY A 306 24.58 -14.01 -15.75
C GLY A 306 25.11 -12.70 -15.16
N GLU A 307 25.46 -11.76 -16.04
CA GLU A 307 26.10 -10.48 -15.67
C GLU A 307 25.31 -9.25 -16.16
N GLN A 308 24.58 -9.36 -17.28
CA GLN A 308 23.82 -8.26 -17.89
C GLN A 308 22.51 -8.78 -18.51
N PRO A 309 21.47 -9.02 -17.72
CA PRO A 309 21.36 -8.79 -16.27
C PRO A 309 21.88 -9.94 -15.40
N MET A 310 22.05 -9.66 -14.10
CA MET A 310 22.30 -10.68 -13.06
C MET A 310 20.98 -11.27 -12.60
N SER A 311 20.86 -12.60 -12.59
CA SER A 311 19.73 -13.34 -12.05
C SER A 311 20.08 -13.83 -10.65
N ILE A 312 19.63 -13.11 -9.62
CA ILE A 312 20.03 -13.29 -8.23
C ILE A 312 19.01 -14.15 -7.48
N ILE A 313 19.50 -15.13 -6.73
CA ILE A 313 18.75 -15.83 -5.70
C ILE A 313 18.98 -15.12 -4.37
N TRP A 314 17.88 -14.63 -3.80
CA TRP A 314 17.81 -14.05 -2.47
C TRP A 314 17.29 -15.08 -1.49
N LYS A 315 17.99 -15.27 -0.37
CA LYS A 315 17.48 -15.99 0.80
C LYS A 315 16.80 -15.00 1.75
N MET A 316 15.50 -15.14 1.92
CA MET A 316 14.68 -14.34 2.83
C MET A 316 15.08 -14.60 4.27
N LYS A 317 15.31 -13.54 5.05
CA LYS A 317 15.63 -13.67 6.49
C LYS A 317 14.42 -14.15 7.29
N TYR A 318 13.22 -13.78 6.86
CA TYR A 318 11.95 -14.20 7.43
C TYR A 318 11.16 -14.97 6.38
N PRO A 319 10.56 -16.13 6.74
CA PRO A 319 9.77 -16.89 5.79
C PRO A 319 8.57 -16.09 5.28
N ILE A 320 8.37 -16.07 3.97
CA ILE A 320 7.19 -15.49 3.31
C ILE A 320 5.97 -16.36 3.67
N PRO A 321 4.87 -15.78 4.20
CA PRO A 321 3.65 -16.49 4.52
C PRO A 321 3.08 -17.25 3.32
N ALA A 322 2.48 -18.42 3.59
CA ALA A 322 2.02 -19.34 2.56
C ALA A 322 0.95 -18.71 1.64
N ASP A 323 0.05 -17.91 2.20
CA ASP A 323 -0.96 -17.15 1.46
C ASP A 323 -0.32 -16.12 0.52
N ILE A 324 0.73 -15.41 0.95
CA ILE A 324 1.49 -14.48 0.11
C ILE A 324 2.21 -15.22 -1.02
N VAL A 325 2.89 -16.34 -0.71
CA VAL A 325 3.53 -17.19 -1.74
C VAL A 325 2.49 -17.64 -2.76
N ARG A 326 1.32 -18.12 -2.30
CA ARG A 326 0.22 -18.57 -3.15
C ARG A 326 -0.27 -17.44 -4.05
N ASN A 327 -0.59 -16.28 -3.48
CA ASN A 327 -1.10 -15.11 -4.22
C ASN A 327 -0.11 -14.59 -5.27
N MET A 328 1.19 -14.60 -4.96
CA MET A 328 2.24 -14.17 -5.89
C MET A 328 2.43 -15.14 -7.06
N ARG A 329 2.19 -16.44 -6.85
CA ARG A 329 2.26 -17.48 -7.90
C ARG A 329 0.98 -17.63 -8.70
N LEU A 330 -0.20 -17.47 -8.10
CA LEU A 330 -1.50 -17.68 -8.74
C LEU A 330 -1.89 -16.58 -9.72
N ALA A 331 -1.32 -15.38 -9.60
CA ALA A 331 -1.56 -14.29 -10.55
C ALA A 331 -0.84 -14.50 -11.91
N ALA A 332 -0.32 -15.71 -12.18
CA ALA A 332 0.47 -16.12 -13.34
C ALA A 332 -0.35 -16.67 -14.50
#